data_AF-A6U5M5-F1
#
_entry.id   AF-A6U5M5-F1
#
_cell.length_a   1.000
_cell.length_b   1.000
_cell.length_c   1.000
_cell.angle_alpha   90.00
_cell.angle_beta   90.00
_cell.angle_gamma   90.00
#
_symmetry.space_group_name_H-M   'P 1'
#
loop_
_entity.id
_entity.type
_entity.pdbx_description
1 polymer ?
#
loop_
_entity_poly.entity_id
_entity_poly.type
_entity_poly.pdbx_seq_one_letter_code
_entity_poly.pdbx_strand_id
1 'polypeptide(L)'
;MNKHVKSSLRIGLGYPLAAILLLALAAMASSTARAGDLTAAEQCDREAGSESDVERNRNFPAVATKDIRIGVALSACREAYNQNGGGRTQFQLARVLDRAGQKLQSAQILEQAAQNGHASAMVSYADLLAGRGDLESARRYYQRAAGQGNALAARSLAVALRDTADTSSGDVMAARRFAQVSADPSR
;
A
#
# COMPACT_ATOMS: atom_id res chain seq x y z
N MET A 1 -24.14 11.76 -99.45
CA MET A 1 -22.78 12.04 -99.97
C MET A 1 -21.94 12.62 -98.84
N ASN A 2 -20.81 11.99 -98.56
CA ASN A 2 -19.97 12.06 -97.36
C ASN A 2 -19.53 13.46 -96.90
N LYS A 3 -19.64 13.72 -95.59
CA LYS A 3 -18.69 14.57 -94.85
C LYS A 3 -18.10 13.76 -93.70
N HIS A 4 -16.80 13.54 -93.76
CA HIS A 4 -16.02 12.86 -92.72
C HIS A 4 -15.93 13.74 -91.48
N VAL A 5 -16.54 13.30 -90.38
CA VAL A 5 -16.23 13.82 -89.04
C VAL A 5 -15.21 12.89 -88.42
N LYS A 6 -13.97 13.36 -88.24
CA LYS A 6 -12.94 12.65 -87.47
C LYS A 6 -13.14 12.95 -85.99
N SER A 7 -13.40 11.88 -85.24
CA SER A 7 -13.43 11.82 -83.79
C SER A 7 -12.00 11.82 -83.24
N SER A 8 -11.74 12.63 -82.21
CA SER A 8 -10.84 12.30 -81.09
C SER A 8 -10.65 13.52 -80.17
N LEU A 9 -11.08 13.41 -78.91
CA LEU A 9 -10.18 13.25 -77.74
C LEU A 9 -10.66 13.97 -76.46
N ARG A 10 -11.11 13.14 -75.49
CA ARG A 10 -11.00 13.22 -74.01
C ARG A 10 -11.69 14.41 -73.32
N ILE A 11 -12.31 14.28 -72.15
CA ILE A 11 -11.78 13.87 -70.83
C ILE A 11 -12.98 13.32 -70.04
N GLY A 12 -13.04 12.06 -69.61
CA GLY A 12 -12.40 11.60 -68.38
C GLY A 12 -13.36 11.69 -67.19
N LEU A 13 -14.49 10.97 -67.22
CA LEU A 13 -15.33 10.73 -66.05
C LEU A 13 -14.88 9.40 -65.42
N GLY A 14 -14.13 9.46 -64.33
CA GLY A 14 -13.64 8.29 -63.62
C GLY A 14 -13.63 8.57 -62.13
N TYR A 15 -14.77 8.32 -61.47
CA TYR A 15 -14.86 8.25 -60.01
C TYR A 15 -14.03 7.05 -59.54
N PRO A 16 -13.00 7.23 -58.68
CA PRO A 16 -12.39 6.08 -58.06
C PRO A 16 -13.30 5.53 -56.96
N LEU A 17 -13.71 4.30 -57.24
CA LEU A 17 -14.08 3.22 -56.33
C LEU A 17 -13.50 3.29 -54.91
N ALA A 18 -14.28 2.68 -54.01
CA ALA A 18 -13.88 2.05 -52.75
C ALA A 18 -13.90 2.94 -51.50
N ALA A 19 -15.09 3.00 -50.91
CA ALA A 19 -15.27 3.06 -49.47
C ALA A 19 -14.46 1.93 -48.80
N ILE A 20 -13.42 2.26 -48.04
CA ILE A 20 -12.82 1.36 -47.06
C ILE A 20 -12.79 2.09 -45.72
N LEU A 21 -13.81 1.75 -44.94
CA LEU A 21 -14.06 2.09 -43.56
C LEU A 21 -12.96 1.47 -42.67
N LEU A 22 -11.96 2.26 -42.26
CA LEU A 22 -11.04 1.86 -41.18
C LEU A 22 -11.58 2.42 -39.85
N LEU A 23 -12.63 1.77 -39.34
CA LEU A 23 -12.97 1.82 -37.93
C LEU A 23 -11.86 1.10 -37.16
N ALA A 24 -10.87 1.86 -36.69
CA ALA A 24 -9.93 1.37 -35.71
C ALA A 24 -10.71 1.15 -34.40
N LEU A 25 -11.26 -0.05 -34.20
CA LEU A 25 -11.67 -0.51 -32.88
C LEU A 25 -10.39 -0.59 -32.05
N ALA A 26 -10.18 0.42 -31.20
CA ALA A 26 -9.32 0.27 -30.06
C ALA A 26 -9.83 -0.93 -29.25
N ALA A 27 -9.15 -2.07 -29.36
CA ALA A 27 -9.28 -3.15 -28.40
C ALA A 27 -8.68 -2.66 -27.08
N MET A 28 -9.41 -1.80 -26.39
CA MET A 28 -9.21 -1.59 -24.97
C MET A 28 -9.53 -2.93 -24.33
N ALA A 29 -8.48 -3.66 -23.95
CA ALA A 29 -8.58 -4.76 -23.02
C ALA A 29 -9.06 -4.18 -21.69
N SER A 30 -10.35 -3.84 -21.63
CA SER A 30 -11.04 -3.60 -20.38
C SER A 30 -10.96 -4.93 -19.65
N SER A 31 -10.04 -5.03 -18.69
CA SER A 31 -10.14 -6.04 -17.65
C SER A 31 -11.55 -5.92 -17.11
N THR A 32 -12.41 -6.87 -17.48
CA THR A 32 -13.74 -6.97 -16.91
C THR A 32 -13.51 -7.44 -15.49
N ALA A 33 -13.24 -6.49 -14.58
CA ALA A 33 -13.31 -6.73 -13.16
C ALA A 33 -14.72 -7.27 -12.90
N ARG A 34 -14.83 -8.59 -12.71
CA ARG A 34 -16.09 -9.19 -12.28
C ARG A 34 -16.41 -8.57 -10.93
N ALA A 35 -17.69 -8.27 -10.70
CA ALA A 35 -18.19 -7.68 -9.45
C ALA A 35 -18.06 -8.58 -8.20
N GLY A 36 -17.08 -9.51 -8.19
CA GLY A 36 -16.76 -10.42 -7.09
C GLY A 36 -15.27 -10.74 -6.96
N ASP A 37 -14.39 -10.14 -7.77
CA ASP A 37 -12.94 -10.34 -7.60
C ASP A 37 -12.40 -9.32 -6.61
N LEU A 38 -11.60 -9.80 -5.63
CA LEU A 38 -10.93 -8.91 -4.69
C LEU A 38 -9.94 -8.01 -5.43
N THR A 39 -9.88 -6.74 -5.03
CA THR A 39 -8.78 -5.85 -5.42
C THR A 39 -7.45 -6.41 -4.91
N ALA A 40 -6.32 -5.99 -5.50
CA ALA A 40 -5.01 -6.42 -5.03
C ALA A 40 -4.79 -6.09 -3.54
N ALA A 41 -5.26 -4.91 -3.09
CA ALA A 41 -5.20 -4.51 -1.69
C ALA A 41 -6.02 -5.43 -0.78
N GLU A 42 -7.25 -5.80 -1.17
CA GLU A 42 -8.09 -6.73 -0.41
C GLU A 42 -7.51 -8.15 -0.39
N GLN A 43 -6.91 -8.58 -1.50
CA GLN A 43 -6.19 -9.83 -1.58
C GLN A 43 -4.98 -9.82 -0.62
N CYS A 44 -4.23 -8.72 -0.51
CA CYS A 44 -3.17 -8.58 0.49
C CYS A 44 -3.74 -8.56 1.92
N ASP A 45 -4.82 -7.79 2.16
CA ASP A 45 -5.51 -7.70 3.46
C ASP A 45 -5.90 -9.10 3.97
N ARG A 46 -6.43 -9.96 3.08
CA ARG A 46 -6.84 -11.33 3.41
C ARG A 46 -5.67 -12.25 3.79
N GLU A 47 -4.52 -12.07 3.18
CA GLU A 47 -3.38 -13.00 3.34
C GLU A 47 -2.35 -12.50 4.37
N ALA A 48 -2.39 -11.21 4.73
CA ALA A 48 -1.34 -10.57 5.51
C ALA A 48 -1.83 -9.45 6.44
N GLY A 49 -3.14 -9.29 6.70
CA GLY A 49 -3.64 -8.37 7.73
C GLY A 49 -3.13 -8.74 9.13
N SER A 50 -2.70 -7.77 9.94
CA SER A 50 -2.16 -8.04 11.29
C SER A 50 -3.22 -7.91 12.37
N GLU A 51 -3.20 -8.75 13.39
CA GLU A 51 -4.09 -8.60 14.56
C GLU A 51 -3.81 -7.32 15.35
N SER A 52 -2.53 -6.91 15.38
CA SER A 52 -2.06 -5.71 16.04
C SER A 52 -2.32 -4.42 15.26
N ASP A 53 -2.76 -4.53 14.00
CA ASP A 53 -3.00 -3.38 13.15
C ASP A 53 -4.42 -2.84 13.33
N VAL A 54 -4.51 -1.72 14.03
CA VAL A 54 -5.80 -1.05 14.28
C VAL A 54 -6.40 -0.43 13.02
N GLU A 55 -5.57 -0.17 12.00
CA GLU A 55 -5.95 0.42 10.71
C GLU A 55 -6.24 -0.68 9.64
N ARG A 56 -6.21 -1.96 10.02
CA ARG A 56 -6.44 -3.07 9.09
C ARG A 56 -7.85 -3.03 8.50
N ASN A 57 -7.98 -3.57 7.29
CA ASN A 57 -9.29 -3.87 6.73
C ASN A 57 -9.97 -5.00 7.53
N ARG A 58 -11.12 -4.69 8.16
CA ARG A 58 -11.83 -5.63 9.05
C ARG A 58 -12.77 -6.59 8.34
N ASN A 59 -12.93 -6.45 7.01
CA ASN A 59 -13.70 -7.41 6.21
C ASN A 59 -13.02 -8.78 6.12
N PHE A 60 -11.72 -8.85 6.41
CA PHE A 60 -10.95 -10.08 6.44
C PHE A 60 -10.47 -10.41 7.86
N PRO A 61 -10.35 -11.70 8.21
CA PRO A 61 -9.73 -12.10 9.47
C PRO A 61 -8.25 -11.67 9.49
N ALA A 62 -7.73 -11.40 10.69
CA ALA A 62 -6.30 -11.17 10.86
C ALA A 62 -5.53 -12.48 10.63
N VAL A 63 -4.32 -12.36 10.09
CA VAL A 63 -3.39 -13.47 9.86
C VAL A 63 -2.20 -13.30 10.81
N ALA A 64 -2.08 -14.20 11.78
CA ALA A 64 -0.93 -14.22 12.67
C ALA A 64 0.36 -14.49 11.88
N THR A 65 1.48 -13.92 12.29
CA THR A 65 2.74 -13.97 11.52
C THR A 65 3.20 -15.41 11.22
N LYS A 66 2.98 -16.34 12.15
CA LYS A 66 3.30 -17.76 11.98
C LYS A 66 2.47 -18.44 10.87
N ASP A 67 1.25 -17.96 10.64
CA ASP A 67 0.26 -18.53 9.74
C ASP A 67 0.29 -17.90 8.33
N ILE A 68 1.14 -16.89 8.11
CA ILE A 68 1.35 -16.29 6.79
C ILE A 68 1.89 -17.34 5.81
N ARG A 69 1.10 -17.61 4.78
CA ARG A 69 1.51 -18.45 3.63
C ARG A 69 2.36 -17.62 2.68
N ILE A 70 3.68 -17.69 2.85
CA ILE A 70 4.66 -16.82 2.16
C ILE A 70 4.39 -16.65 0.67
N GLY A 71 4.22 -17.74 -0.09
CA GLY A 71 4.04 -17.65 -1.56
C GLY A 71 2.80 -16.84 -1.96
N VAL A 72 1.65 -17.16 -1.36
CA VAL A 72 0.37 -16.49 -1.68
C VAL A 72 0.40 -15.04 -1.21
N ALA A 73 0.84 -14.79 0.02
CA ALA A 73 0.86 -13.46 0.59
C ALA A 73 1.87 -12.53 -0.11
N LEU A 74 3.03 -13.05 -0.50
CA LEU A 74 4.07 -12.24 -1.17
C LEU A 74 3.61 -11.81 -2.55
N SER A 75 2.95 -12.71 -3.30
CA SER A 75 2.36 -12.35 -4.60
C SER A 75 1.29 -11.29 -4.43
N ALA A 76 0.34 -11.49 -3.50
CA ALA A 76 -0.75 -10.57 -3.24
C ALA A 76 -0.26 -9.17 -2.84
N CYS A 77 0.63 -9.10 -1.86
CA CYS A 77 1.09 -7.82 -1.33
C CYS A 77 2.09 -7.10 -2.24
N ARG A 78 2.86 -7.82 -3.08
CA ARG A 78 3.66 -7.18 -4.13
C ARG A 78 2.77 -6.56 -5.20
N GLU A 79 1.73 -7.26 -5.63
CA GLU A 79 0.78 -6.72 -6.60
C GLU A 79 0.12 -5.45 -6.06
N ALA A 80 -0.38 -5.50 -4.82
CA ALA A 80 -0.98 -4.34 -4.16
C ALA A 80 0.00 -3.17 -4.00
N TYR A 81 1.27 -3.45 -3.69
CA TYR A 81 2.33 -2.45 -3.59
C TYR A 81 2.65 -1.82 -4.95
N ASN A 82 2.74 -2.62 -6.02
CA ASN A 82 3.00 -2.16 -7.39
C ASN A 82 1.86 -1.30 -7.94
N GLN A 83 0.64 -1.49 -7.45
CA GLN A 83 -0.51 -0.63 -7.72
C GLN A 83 -0.53 0.65 -6.85
N ASN A 84 0.59 1.00 -6.21
CA ASN A 84 0.74 2.14 -5.30
C ASN A 84 -0.19 2.06 -4.07
N GLY A 85 -0.35 0.87 -3.50
CA GLY A 85 -1.05 0.69 -2.23
C GLY A 85 -0.41 1.53 -1.11
N GLY A 86 -1.26 2.10 -0.25
CA GLY A 86 -0.83 3.00 0.83
C GLY A 86 -0.06 2.29 1.97
N GLY A 87 0.15 3.03 3.06
CA GLY A 87 0.95 2.57 4.22
C GLY A 87 0.49 1.23 4.81
N ARG A 88 -0.81 0.94 4.78
CA ARG A 88 -1.36 -0.37 5.18
C ARG A 88 -0.80 -1.52 4.33
N THR A 89 -0.86 -1.39 3.00
CA THR A 89 -0.32 -2.40 2.07
C THR A 89 1.18 -2.56 2.23
N GLN A 90 1.91 -1.45 2.39
CA GLN A 90 3.35 -1.47 2.62
C GLN A 90 3.70 -2.21 3.92
N PHE A 91 2.99 -1.93 5.02
CA PHE A 91 3.18 -2.66 6.28
C PHE A 91 2.92 -4.16 6.14
N GLN A 92 1.85 -4.55 5.46
CA GLN A 92 1.54 -5.96 5.23
C GLN A 92 2.62 -6.63 4.36
N LEU A 93 3.11 -5.97 3.31
CA LEU A 93 4.24 -6.46 2.52
C LEU A 93 5.50 -6.63 3.38
N ALA A 94 5.81 -5.67 4.26
CA ALA A 94 6.94 -5.77 5.20
C ALA A 94 6.80 -7.00 6.11
N ARG A 95 5.61 -7.23 6.70
CA ARG A 95 5.34 -8.44 7.51
C ARG A 95 5.62 -9.74 6.74
N VAL A 96 5.19 -9.81 5.48
CA VAL A 96 5.40 -10.99 4.63
C VAL A 96 6.88 -11.17 4.28
N LEU A 97 7.59 -10.09 3.95
CA LEU A 97 9.03 -10.11 3.69
C LEU A 97 9.81 -10.56 4.92
N ASP A 98 9.45 -10.06 6.10
CA ASP A 98 10.04 -10.46 7.38
C ASP A 98 9.88 -11.96 7.62
N ARG A 99 8.66 -12.48 7.42
CA ARG A 99 8.33 -13.91 7.55
C ARG A 99 9.05 -14.78 6.52
N ALA A 100 9.35 -14.22 5.34
CA ALA A 100 10.14 -14.85 4.29
C ALA A 100 11.66 -14.74 4.50
N GLY A 101 12.12 -14.14 5.61
CA GLY A 101 13.55 -13.96 5.90
C GLY A 101 14.20 -12.79 5.16
N GLN A 102 13.44 -11.99 4.41
CA GLN A 102 13.94 -10.84 3.63
C GLN A 102 14.03 -9.59 4.51
N LYS A 103 14.83 -9.65 5.58
CA LYS A 103 14.87 -8.64 6.65
C LYS A 103 15.25 -7.23 6.16
N LEU A 104 16.21 -7.12 5.24
CA LEU A 104 16.64 -5.81 4.70
C LEU A 104 15.52 -5.15 3.90
N GLN A 105 14.88 -5.89 2.98
CA GLN A 105 13.74 -5.38 2.21
C GLN A 105 12.55 -5.05 3.13
N SER A 106 12.27 -5.90 4.12
CA SER A 106 11.25 -5.63 5.12
C SER A 106 11.49 -4.29 5.81
N ALA A 107 12.72 -4.04 6.29
CA ALA A 107 13.06 -2.78 6.97
C ALA A 107 12.85 -1.56 6.06
N GLN A 108 13.21 -1.64 4.78
CA GLN A 108 13.02 -0.56 3.81
C GLN A 108 11.53 -0.26 3.58
N ILE A 109 10.72 -1.29 3.34
CA ILE A 109 9.27 -1.11 3.14
C ILE A 109 8.59 -0.61 4.42
N LEU A 110 9.07 -1.06 5.58
CA LEU A 110 8.55 -0.62 6.87
C LEU A 110 8.84 0.86 7.15
N GLU A 111 10.04 1.31 6.79
CA GLU A 111 10.40 2.73 6.82
C GLU A 111 9.47 3.56 5.94
N GLN A 112 9.22 3.12 4.70
CA GLN A 112 8.29 3.80 3.78
C GLN A 112 6.88 3.88 4.37
N ALA A 113 6.37 2.77 4.91
CA ALA A 113 5.05 2.73 5.55
C ALA A 113 4.96 3.69 6.75
N ALA A 114 6.01 3.76 7.57
CA ALA A 114 6.11 4.66 8.71
C ALA A 114 6.20 6.14 8.27
N GLN A 115 6.94 6.43 7.21
CA GLN A 115 7.01 7.78 6.60
C GLN A 115 5.64 8.19 6.05
N ASN A 116 4.89 7.25 5.47
CA ASN A 116 3.53 7.44 4.94
C ASN A 116 2.43 7.46 6.01
N GLY A 117 2.78 7.45 7.30
CA GLY A 117 1.82 7.72 8.37
C GLY A 117 1.23 6.49 9.05
N HIS A 118 1.49 5.27 8.57
CA HIS A 118 0.85 4.07 9.12
C HIS A 118 1.38 3.71 10.52
N ALA A 119 0.50 3.72 11.52
CA ALA A 119 0.88 3.67 12.93
C ALA A 119 1.55 2.35 13.32
N SER A 120 1.06 1.23 12.81
CA SER A 120 1.64 -0.09 13.10
C SER A 120 3.04 -0.25 12.50
N ALA A 121 3.28 0.34 11.32
CA ALA A 121 4.61 0.39 10.72
C ALA A 121 5.56 1.31 11.50
N MET A 122 5.08 2.46 11.99
CA MET A 122 5.89 3.33 12.85
C MET A 122 6.38 2.60 14.09
N VAL A 123 5.53 1.80 14.75
CA VAL A 123 5.93 0.99 15.91
C VAL A 123 7.02 0.00 15.52
N SER A 124 6.78 -0.79 14.47
CA SER A 124 7.74 -1.82 14.06
C SER A 124 9.06 -1.21 13.55
N TYR A 125 9.02 -0.05 12.88
CA TYR A 125 10.23 0.65 12.45
C TYR A 125 11.00 1.24 13.64
N ALA A 126 10.28 1.78 14.63
CA ALA A 126 10.86 2.23 15.89
C ALA A 126 11.54 1.08 16.66
N ASP A 127 10.95 -0.13 16.67
CA ASP A 127 11.58 -1.31 17.26
C ASP A 127 12.91 -1.64 16.56
N LEU A 128 12.97 -1.53 15.22
CA LEU A 128 14.21 -1.72 14.46
C LEU A 128 15.26 -0.64 14.77
N LEU A 129 14.85 0.61 14.90
CA LEU A 129 15.74 1.72 15.25
C LEU A 129 16.30 1.54 16.67
N ALA A 130 15.43 1.17 17.62
CA ALA A 130 15.83 0.92 18.99
C ALA A 130 16.81 -0.25 19.10
N GLY A 131 16.57 -1.35 18.37
CA GLY A 131 17.49 -2.48 18.29
C GLY A 131 18.86 -2.14 17.69
N ARG A 132 18.96 -1.04 16.94
CA ARG A 132 20.23 -0.49 16.41
C ARG A 132 20.84 0.59 17.31
N GLY A 133 20.20 0.92 18.43
CA GLY A 133 20.64 1.97 19.35
C GLY A 133 20.17 3.39 18.99
N ASP A 134 19.40 3.59 17.92
CA ASP A 134 18.80 4.89 17.59
C ASP A 134 17.50 5.10 18.39
N LEU A 135 17.67 5.26 19.71
CA LEU A 135 16.58 5.42 20.66
C LEU A 135 15.83 6.75 20.46
N GLU A 136 16.51 7.79 19.99
CA GLU A 136 15.91 9.10 19.78
C GLU A 136 14.91 9.08 18.63
N SER A 137 15.30 8.49 17.47
CA SER A 137 14.38 8.32 16.35
C SER A 137 13.27 7.34 16.68
N ALA A 138 13.57 6.23 17.37
CA ALA A 138 12.55 5.28 17.82
C ALA A 138 11.48 5.97 18.67
N ARG A 139 11.90 6.79 19.66
CA ARG A 139 10.99 7.57 20.51
C ARG A 139 10.07 8.49 19.69
N ARG A 140 10.61 9.20 18.69
CA ARG A 140 9.81 10.07 17.81
C ARG A 140 8.72 9.28 17.07
N TYR A 141 9.04 8.11 16.54
CA TYR A 141 8.06 7.26 15.85
C TYR A 141 7.03 6.68 16.82
N TYR A 142 7.43 6.23 18.02
CA TYR A 142 6.46 5.81 19.05
C TYR A 142 5.53 6.95 19.45
N GLN A 143 6.03 8.16 19.65
CA GLN A 143 5.20 9.34 19.97
C GLN A 143 4.18 9.62 18.88
N ARG A 144 4.59 9.61 17.61
CA ARG A 144 3.69 9.82 16.47
C ARG A 144 2.60 8.75 16.39
N ALA A 145 2.96 7.48 16.51
CA ALA A 145 1.99 6.38 16.46
C ALA A 145 1.05 6.38 17.68
N ALA A 146 1.56 6.71 18.87
CA ALA A 146 0.76 6.85 20.09
C ALA A 146 -0.23 8.02 19.97
N GLY A 147 0.19 9.12 19.33
CA GLY A 147 -0.69 10.24 18.98
C GLY A 147 -1.83 9.87 18.03
N GLN A 148 -1.70 8.79 17.26
CA GLN A 148 -2.76 8.22 16.43
C GLN A 148 -3.61 7.17 17.18
N GLY A 149 -3.44 7.03 18.50
CA GLY A 149 -4.19 6.08 19.32
C GLY A 149 -3.65 4.65 19.29
N ASN A 150 -2.46 4.41 18.73
CA ASN A 150 -1.85 3.07 18.75
C ASN A 150 -1.40 2.71 20.19
N ALA A 151 -2.11 1.76 20.81
CA ALA A 151 -1.87 1.34 22.20
C ALA A 151 -0.47 0.72 22.39
N LEU A 152 0.01 -0.04 21.40
CA LEU A 152 1.34 -0.64 21.44
C LEU A 152 2.40 0.44 21.41
N ALA A 153 2.24 1.47 20.58
CA ALA A 153 3.13 2.63 20.54
C ALA A 153 3.17 3.37 21.88
N ALA A 154 2.02 3.60 22.51
CA ALA A 154 1.96 4.27 23.81
C ALA A 154 2.69 3.47 24.90
N ARG A 155 2.54 2.13 24.88
CA ARG A 155 3.28 1.23 25.78
C ARG A 155 4.78 1.26 25.50
N SER A 156 5.20 1.12 24.24
CA SER A 156 6.61 1.14 23.85
C SER A 156 7.27 2.48 24.18
N LEU A 157 6.55 3.59 23.99
CA LEU A 157 6.99 4.91 24.42
C LEU A 157 7.20 4.96 25.95
N ALA A 158 6.23 4.47 26.73
CA ALA A 158 6.36 4.44 28.18
C ALA A 158 7.52 3.56 28.67
N VAL A 159 7.89 2.51 27.93
CA VAL A 159 9.10 1.71 28.19
C VAL A 159 10.35 2.52 27.85
N ALA A 160 10.44 3.04 26.63
CA ALA A 160 11.60 3.80 26.16
C ALA A 160 11.94 5.00 27.06
N LEU A 161 10.91 5.66 27.61
CA LEU A 161 11.07 6.81 28.52
C LEU A 161 11.54 6.44 29.94
N ARG A 162 11.37 5.19 30.38
CA ARG A 162 11.92 4.75 31.68
C ARG A 162 13.42 4.46 31.60
N ASP A 163 13.87 4.04 30.42
CA ASP A 163 15.25 3.61 30.20
C ASP A 163 16.18 4.81 29.89
N THR A 164 15.65 6.02 29.75
CA THR A 164 16.42 7.25 29.51
C THR A 164 16.49 8.14 30.76
N ALA A 165 17.70 8.54 31.15
CA ALA A 165 17.94 9.41 32.31
C ALA A 165 17.45 10.86 32.13
N ASP A 166 17.28 11.31 30.88
CA ASP A 166 16.87 12.68 30.51
C ASP A 166 15.38 12.83 30.19
N THR A 167 14.53 11.94 30.71
CA THR A 167 13.09 12.03 30.46
C THR A 167 12.43 13.14 31.29
N SER A 168 11.76 14.08 30.62
CA SER A 168 10.96 15.07 31.32
C SER A 168 9.67 14.45 31.88
N SER A 169 9.17 14.97 33.02
CA SER A 169 7.85 14.60 33.55
C SER A 169 6.73 14.81 32.52
N GLY A 170 6.92 15.75 31.57
CA GLY A 170 5.99 16.00 30.47
C GLY A 170 5.89 14.83 29.49
N ASP A 171 7.02 14.23 29.13
CA ASP A 171 7.05 13.07 28.21
C ASP A 171 6.35 11.86 28.83
N VAL A 172 6.57 11.60 30.12
CA VAL A 172 5.90 10.52 30.86
C VAL A 172 4.38 10.76 30.91
N MET A 173 3.95 11.99 31.16
CA MET A 173 2.53 12.36 31.19
C MET A 173 1.88 12.25 29.81
N ALA A 174 2.59 12.60 28.74
CA ALA A 174 2.10 12.44 27.37
C ALA A 174 1.92 10.95 27.02
N ALA A 175 2.89 10.10 27.34
CA ALA A 175 2.79 8.65 27.13
C ALA A 175 1.61 8.04 27.90
N ARG A 176 1.40 8.44 29.16
CA ARG A 176 0.25 8.01 29.97
C ARG A 176 -1.07 8.46 29.35
N ARG A 177 -1.16 9.68 28.83
CA ARG A 177 -2.35 10.19 28.15
C ARG A 177 -2.67 9.37 26.90
N PHE A 178 -1.66 9.08 26.07
CA PHE A 178 -1.88 8.23 24.89
C PHE A 178 -2.40 6.84 25.28
N ALA A 179 -1.83 6.23 26.32
CA ALA A 179 -2.29 4.92 26.80
C ALA A 179 -3.75 4.95 27.30
N GLN A 180 -4.19 6.05 27.91
CA GLN A 180 -5.58 6.23 28.34
C GLN A 180 -6.54 6.38 27.14
N VAL A 181 -6.17 7.19 26.15
CA VAL A 181 -6.97 7.39 24.93
C VAL A 181 -7.09 6.08 24.15
N SER A 182 -6.01 5.31 24.04
CA SER A 182 -6.04 3.99 23.40
C SER A 182 -6.90 2.95 24.14
N ALA A 183 -7.15 3.14 25.45
CA ALA A 183 -7.97 2.24 26.25
C ALA A 183 -9.48 2.59 26.21
N ASP A 184 -9.83 3.81 25.81
CA ASP A 184 -11.21 4.29 25.65
C ASP A 184 -11.42 4.87 24.24
N PRO A 185 -11.63 4.02 23.21
CA PRO A 185 -11.82 4.47 21.84
C PRO A 185 -13.18 5.16 21.58
N SER A 186 -13.96 5.46 22.62
CA SER A 186 -15.35 5.94 22.56
C SER A 186 -15.53 7.46 22.75
N ARG A 187 -14.44 8.23 22.86
CA ARG A 187 -14.47 9.70 23.01
C ARG A 187 -14.22 10.46 21.72
#